data_AF-A0A7C7CN67-F1
#
_entry.id   AF-A0A7C7CN67-F1
#
_cell.length_a   1.000
_cell.length_b   1.000
_cell.length_c   1.000
_cell.angle_alpha   90.00
_cell.angle_beta   90.00
_cell.angle_gamma   90.00
#
_symmetry.space_group_name_H-M   'P 1'
#
loop_
_entity.id
_entity.type
_entity.pdbx_description
1 polymer ?
#
loop_
_entity_poly.entity_id
_entity_poly.type
_entity_poly.pdbx_seq_one_letter_code
_entity_poly.pdbx_strand_id
1 'polypeptide(L)'
;MDPYKMVIACTNQKGGCAKTTTAVNLATSLAEGDLSRGVEPAKVLLVDLDPQGNASTSFGVDKSKLDRTVYDLLMNDLGEELPILDEYLISPEILTDSMQEAWKNQHRYEKGGGKREKKVPKYIKVENLWLLP
;
A
#
# COMPACT_ATOMS: atom_id res chain seq x y z
N MET A 1 -3.31 -27.03 3.81
CA MET A 1 -3.59 -26.17 2.63
C MET A 1 -2.65 -25.00 2.75
N ASP A 2 -1.91 -24.67 1.69
CA ASP A 2 -1.07 -23.47 1.68
C ASP A 2 -2.01 -22.25 1.60
N PRO A 3 -2.11 -21.41 2.65
CA PRO A 3 -3.03 -20.27 2.64
C PRO A 3 -2.62 -19.21 1.61
N TYR A 4 -1.36 -19.23 1.15
CA TYR A 4 -0.83 -18.29 0.18
C TYR A 4 -0.51 -19.01 -1.12
N LYS A 5 -1.25 -18.67 -2.19
CA LYS A 5 -1.02 -19.29 -3.51
C LYS A 5 0.36 -18.95 -4.11
N MET A 6 0.97 -17.84 -3.70
CA MET A 6 2.21 -17.33 -4.29
C MET A 6 2.88 -16.26 -3.40
N VAL A 7 4.22 -16.29 -3.29
CA VAL A 7 5.03 -15.24 -2.67
C VAL A 7 6.00 -14.69 -3.72
N ILE A 8 6.01 -13.38 -3.92
CA ILE A 8 6.87 -12.70 -4.90
C ILE A 8 7.79 -11.73 -4.16
N ALA A 9 9.10 -11.94 -4.26
CA ALA A 9 10.11 -11.05 -3.67
C ALA A 9 10.74 -10.15 -4.74
N CYS A 10 10.56 -8.83 -4.61
CA CYS A 10 11.14 -7.84 -5.51
C CYS A 10 12.54 -7.42 -5.03
N THR A 11 13.57 -8.21 -5.33
CA THR A 11 14.93 -8.02 -4.78
C THR A 11 15.92 -7.49 -5.81
N ASN A 12 16.77 -6.55 -5.40
CA ASN A 12 17.93 -6.07 -6.13
C ASN A 12 18.86 -5.32 -5.15
N GLN A 13 20.15 -5.68 -5.11
CA GLN A 13 21.13 -5.09 -4.19
C GLN A 13 21.40 -3.60 -4.45
N LYS A 14 21.13 -3.12 -5.67
CA LYS A 14 21.36 -1.73 -6.05
C LYS A 14 20.16 -0.83 -5.68
N GLY A 15 20.46 0.33 -5.12
CA GLY A 15 19.48 1.40 -4.89
C GLY A 15 18.99 2.03 -6.20
N GLY A 16 17.74 2.50 -6.24
CA GLY A 16 17.18 3.15 -7.43
C GLY A 16 16.83 2.22 -8.60
N CYS A 17 16.75 0.90 -8.37
CA CYS A 17 16.37 -0.09 -9.40
C CYS A 17 14.86 -0.35 -9.48
N ALA A 18 14.03 0.61 -9.09
CA ALA A 18 12.57 0.52 -9.15
C ALA A 18 11.94 -0.66 -8.39
N LYS A 19 12.61 -1.19 -7.35
CA LYS A 19 12.08 -2.32 -6.53
C LYS A 19 10.71 -2.01 -5.94
N THR A 20 10.61 -0.93 -5.18
CA THR A 20 9.35 -0.51 -4.54
C THR A 20 8.30 -0.15 -5.59
N THR A 21 8.69 0.56 -6.65
CA THR A 21 7.79 0.87 -7.76
C THR A 21 7.22 -0.40 -8.38
N THR A 22 8.05 -1.41 -8.61
CA THR A 22 7.64 -2.70 -9.16
C THR A 22 6.72 -3.42 -8.19
N ALA A 23 7.09 -3.52 -6.91
CA ALA A 23 6.31 -4.21 -5.89
C ALA A 23 4.91 -3.58 -5.70
N VAL A 24 4.85 -2.25 -5.56
CA VAL A 24 3.59 -1.50 -5.42
C VAL A 24 2.70 -1.68 -6.65
N ASN A 25 3.22 -1.47 -7.85
CA ASN A 25 2.40 -1.57 -9.06
C ASN A 25 1.97 -3.01 -9.32
N LEU A 26 2.85 -3.99 -9.12
CA LEU A 26 2.48 -5.40 -9.25
C LEU A 26 1.38 -5.78 -8.25
N ALA A 27 1.51 -5.36 -7.00
CA ALA A 27 0.52 -5.62 -5.97
C ALA A 27 -0.84 -5.00 -6.31
N THR A 28 -0.87 -3.73 -6.69
CA THR A 28 -2.11 -3.04 -7.08
C THR A 28 -2.74 -3.66 -8.33
N SER A 29 -1.96 -3.99 -9.36
CA SER A 29 -2.48 -4.63 -10.58
C SER A 29 -3.03 -6.03 -10.33
N LEU A 30 -2.41 -6.82 -9.45
CA LEU A 30 -2.94 -8.13 -9.04
C LEU A 30 -4.22 -7.98 -8.19
N ALA A 31 -4.27 -6.96 -7.33
CA ALA A 31 -5.43 -6.69 -6.50
C ALA A 31 -6.66 -6.23 -7.31
N GLU A 32 -6.43 -5.44 -8.35
CA GLU A 32 -7.45 -4.96 -9.28
C GLU A 32 -7.87 -6.05 -10.29
N GLY A 33 -6.91 -6.83 -10.78
CA GLY A 33 -7.13 -7.78 -11.87
C GLY A 33 -7.34 -7.11 -13.23
N ASP A 34 -7.39 -7.91 -14.29
CA ASP A 34 -7.73 -7.50 -15.64
C ASP A 34 -8.37 -8.68 -16.39
N LEU A 35 -9.70 -8.71 -16.38
CA LEU A 35 -10.48 -9.77 -17.04
C LEU A 35 -10.23 -9.82 -18.56
N SER A 36 -9.86 -8.69 -19.20
CA SER A 36 -9.53 -8.68 -20.62
C SER A 36 -8.25 -9.46 -20.94
N ARG A 37 -7.39 -9.64 -19.94
CA ARG A 37 -6.16 -10.45 -19.99
C ARG A 37 -6.31 -11.80 -19.28
N GLY A 38 -7.51 -12.14 -18.82
CA GLY A 38 -7.76 -13.38 -18.06
C GLY A 38 -7.16 -13.38 -16.66
N VAL A 39 -6.90 -12.20 -16.09
CA VAL A 39 -6.39 -12.04 -14.73
C VAL A 39 -7.55 -11.70 -13.80
N GLU A 40 -7.94 -12.65 -12.95
CA GLU A 40 -8.94 -12.41 -11.91
C GLU A 40 -8.35 -11.53 -10.79
N PRO A 41 -9.15 -10.66 -10.14
CA PRO A 41 -8.73 -9.93 -8.96
C PRO A 41 -8.28 -10.88 -7.84
N ALA A 42 -7.16 -10.60 -7.19
CA ALA A 42 -6.61 -11.40 -6.11
C ALA A 42 -6.57 -10.63 -4.79
N LYS A 43 -6.66 -11.34 -3.66
CA LYS A 43 -6.29 -10.75 -2.36
C LYS A 43 -4.77 -10.68 -2.27
N VAL A 44 -4.25 -9.48 -2.08
CA VAL A 44 -2.81 -9.21 -2.09
C VAL A 44 -2.40 -8.59 -0.75
N LEU A 45 -1.34 -9.13 -0.16
CA LEU A 45 -0.60 -8.51 0.92
C LEU A 45 0.72 -7.98 0.37
N LEU A 46 0.90 -6.67 0.39
CA LEU A 46 2.18 -6.03 0.12
C LEU A 46 2.94 -5.88 1.44
N VAL A 47 4.20 -6.29 1.47
CA VAL A 47 5.06 -6.21 2.67
C VAL A 47 6.22 -5.26 2.39
N ASP A 48 6.33 -4.18 3.16
CA ASP A 48 7.40 -3.18 3.01
C ASP A 48 8.57 -3.47 3.95
N LEU A 49 9.54 -4.26 3.48
CA LEU A 49 10.76 -4.57 4.24
C LEU A 49 11.86 -3.50 4.11
N ASP A 50 11.58 -2.35 3.48
CA ASP A 50 12.54 -1.25 3.35
C ASP A 50 12.31 -0.23 4.48
N PRO A 51 13.28 0.00 5.39
CA PRO A 51 13.15 1.00 6.46
C PRO A 51 12.85 2.42 5.99
N GLN A 52 13.04 2.72 4.69
CA GLN A 52 12.63 4.00 4.11
C GLN A 52 11.10 4.11 3.99
N GLY A 53 10.34 3.01 4.07
CA GLY A 53 8.87 2.96 4.01
C GLY A 53 8.31 3.51 2.68
N ASN A 54 9.01 3.24 1.59
CA ASN A 54 8.67 3.82 0.28
C ASN A 54 7.35 3.26 -0.27
N ALA A 55 6.96 2.03 0.11
CA ALA A 55 5.69 1.45 -0.32
C ALA A 55 4.53 2.23 0.30
N SER A 56 4.57 2.48 1.61
CA SER A 56 3.56 3.28 2.34
C SER A 56 3.35 4.65 1.70
N THR A 57 4.44 5.39 1.43
CA THR A 57 4.32 6.71 0.78
C THR A 57 3.78 6.65 -0.64
N SER A 58 3.91 5.52 -1.35
CA SER A 58 3.33 5.36 -2.69
C SER A 58 1.80 5.37 -2.66
N PHE A 59 1.19 5.03 -1.51
CA PHE A 59 -0.25 5.14 -1.28
C PHE A 59 -0.66 6.46 -0.61
N GLY A 60 0.28 7.38 -0.37
CA GLY A 60 0.02 8.64 0.33
C GLY A 60 0.03 8.52 1.87
N VAL A 61 0.42 7.36 2.40
CA VAL A 61 0.41 7.11 3.85
C VAL A 61 1.51 7.94 4.52
N ASP A 62 1.14 8.61 5.61
CA ASP A 62 2.08 9.36 6.45
C ASP A 62 2.79 8.41 7.42
N LYS A 63 4.07 8.13 7.12
CA LYS A 63 4.91 7.24 7.92
C LYS A 63 5.06 7.67 9.37
N SER A 64 4.94 8.96 9.67
CA SER A 64 5.06 9.47 11.05
C SER A 64 3.88 9.09 11.94
N LYS A 65 2.80 8.58 11.35
CA LYS A 65 1.58 8.15 12.04
C LYS A 65 1.42 6.63 12.09
N LEU A 66 2.44 5.88 11.69
CA LEU A 66 2.44 4.42 11.76
C LEU A 66 2.86 3.99 13.16
N ASP A 67 1.94 3.35 13.88
CA ASP A 67 2.19 2.85 15.24
C ASP A 67 2.93 1.51 15.25
N ARG A 68 2.71 0.67 14.22
CA ARG A 68 3.32 -0.65 14.05
C ARG A 68 3.76 -0.86 12.60
N THR A 69 4.88 -1.54 12.43
CA THR A 69 5.51 -1.86 11.15
C THR A 69 5.94 -3.33 11.11
N VAL A 70 6.40 -3.79 9.96
CA VAL A 70 7.01 -5.10 9.77
C VAL A 70 8.22 -5.30 10.68
N TYR A 71 8.93 -4.23 11.03
CA TYR A 71 10.04 -4.31 11.97
C TYR A 71 9.56 -4.78 13.35
N ASP A 72 8.50 -4.16 13.87
CA ASP A 72 7.91 -4.50 15.17
C ASP A 72 7.37 -5.94 15.17
N LEU A 73 6.80 -6.38 14.05
CA LEU A 73 6.31 -7.75 13.86
C LEU A 73 7.46 -8.77 13.89
N LEU A 74 8.54 -8.50 13.17
CA LEU A 74 9.68 -9.42 13.03
C LEU A 74 10.55 -9.49 14.27
N MET A 75 10.68 -8.38 15.01
CA MET A 75 11.45 -8.38 16.26
C MET A 75 10.72 -9.10 17.39
N ASN A 76 9.41 -9.33 17.26
CA ASN A 76 8.57 -9.91 18.31
C ASN A 76 8.81 -9.22 19.67
N ASP A 77 9.04 -7.90 19.64
CA ASP A 77 9.50 -7.12 20.80
C ASP A 77 8.46 -7.11 21.95
N LEU A 78 7.24 -7.60 21.69
CA LEU A 78 6.15 -7.70 22.66
C LEU A 78 6.00 -9.08 23.30
N GLY A 79 6.71 -10.11 22.83
CA GLY A 79 6.62 -11.47 23.37
C GLY A 79 5.21 -12.08 23.30
N GLU A 80 4.37 -11.61 22.39
CA GLU A 80 2.97 -12.02 22.26
C GLU A 80 2.84 -13.39 21.59
N GLU A 81 1.87 -14.19 22.05
CA GLU A 81 1.41 -15.37 21.31
C GLU A 81 0.75 -14.90 20.01
N LEU A 82 1.50 -14.93 18.91
CA LEU A 82 1.09 -14.56 17.55
C LEU A 82 0.30 -13.23 17.50
N PRO A 83 0.98 -12.09 17.25
CA PRO A 83 0.33 -10.79 17.23
C PRO A 83 -0.93 -10.77 16.36
N ILE A 84 -1.94 -10.02 16.79
CA ILE A 84 -3.15 -9.80 16.00
C ILE A 84 -2.73 -9.06 14.73
N LEU A 85 -2.66 -9.79 13.62
CA LEU A 85 -2.11 -9.29 12.35
C LEU A 85 -2.81 -8.01 11.89
N ASP A 86 -4.10 -7.86 12.17
CA ASP A 86 -4.89 -6.69 11.81
C ASP A 86 -4.34 -5.38 12.41
N GLU A 87 -3.62 -5.43 13.53
CA GLU A 87 -3.00 -4.24 14.14
C GLU A 87 -1.75 -3.76 13.37
N TYR A 88 -1.17 -4.62 12.53
CA TYR A 88 0.00 -4.32 11.72
C TYR A 88 -0.37 -4.00 10.27
N LEU A 89 -1.62 -4.26 9.86
CA LEU A 89 -2.05 -4.09 8.49
C LEU A 89 -2.76 -2.75 8.28
N ILE A 90 -2.35 -2.05 7.24
CA ILE A 90 -3.14 -0.98 6.66
C ILE A 90 -4.17 -1.63 5.72
N SER A 91 -5.45 -1.44 6.05
CA SER A 91 -6.56 -2.03 5.31
C SER A 91 -6.81 -1.33 3.97
N PRO A 92 -7.55 -1.96 3.02
CA PRO A 92 -7.93 -1.34 1.75
C PRO A 92 -8.67 -0.01 1.93
N GLU A 93 -9.48 0.12 2.99
CA GLU A 93 -10.22 1.34 3.32
C GLU A 93 -9.26 2.48 3.70
N ILE A 94 -8.31 2.21 4.60
CA ILE A 94 -7.31 3.21 5.03
C ILE A 94 -6.40 3.60 3.86
N LEU A 95 -5.96 2.63 3.04
CA LEU A 95 -5.19 2.92 1.83
C LEU A 95 -5.97 3.80 0.86
N THR A 96 -7.25 3.48 0.63
CA THR A 96 -8.13 4.28 -0.23
C THR A 96 -8.26 5.71 0.28
N ASP A 97 -8.54 5.89 1.56
CA ASP A 97 -8.68 7.23 2.17
C ASP A 97 -7.38 8.04 2.05
N SER A 98 -6.24 7.40 2.31
CA SER A 98 -4.92 8.01 2.19
C SER A 98 -4.61 8.44 0.74
N MET A 99 -4.88 7.58 -0.25
CA MET A 99 -4.71 7.91 -1.66
C MET A 99 -5.60 9.08 -2.09
N GLN A 100 -6.86 9.11 -1.63
CA GLN A 100 -7.80 10.18 -1.94
C GLN A 100 -7.40 11.50 -1.28
N GLU A 101 -6.89 11.46 -0.05
CA GLU A 101 -6.35 12.64 0.64
C GLU A 101 -5.11 13.19 -0.07
N ALA A 102 -4.16 12.33 -0.42
CA ALA A 102 -2.97 12.70 -1.17
C ALA A 102 -3.33 13.38 -2.51
N TRP A 103 -4.31 12.82 -3.23
CA TRP A 103 -4.81 13.41 -4.46
C TRP A 103 -5.42 14.80 -4.24
N LYS A 104 -6.26 14.97 -3.19
CA LYS A 104 -6.85 16.28 -2.84
C LYS A 104 -5.75 17.30 -2.55
N ASN A 105 -4.72 16.92 -1.78
CA ASN A 105 -3.64 17.82 -1.39
C ASN A 105 -2.81 18.29 -2.59
N GLN A 106 -2.50 17.41 -3.54
CA GLN A 106 -1.79 17.78 -4.78
C GLN A 106 -2.61 18.73 -5.67
N HIS A 107 -3.93 18.56 -5.73
CA HIS A 107 -4.81 19.36 -6.59
C HIS A 107 -5.42 20.59 -5.89
N ARG A 108 -5.09 20.82 -4.62
CA ARG A 108 -5.47 22.03 -3.86
C ARG A 108 -4.67 23.27 -4.28
N TYR A 109 -3.43 23.12 -4.74
CA TYR A 109 -2.51 24.22 -5.03
C TYR A 109 -2.54 24.74 -6.48
N GLU A 110 -3.30 24.11 -7.38
CA GLU A 110 -3.40 24.56 -8.79
C GLU A 110 -4.19 25.87 -8.99
N LYS A 111 -4.59 26.59 -7.92
CA LYS A 111 -5.48 27.76 -8.03
C LYS A 111 -4.92 29.06 -7.47
N GLY A 112 -4.32 29.84 -8.38
CA GLY A 112 -4.58 31.28 -8.43
C GLY A 112 -5.92 31.52 -9.15
N GLY A 113 -7.01 31.68 -8.40
CA GLY A 113 -8.31 32.13 -8.91
C GLY A 113 -9.46 31.10 -8.86
N GLY A 114 -10.38 31.27 -7.91
CA GLY A 114 -11.72 30.65 -7.91
C GLY A 114 -11.85 29.27 -7.26
N LYS A 115 -12.16 29.23 -5.96
CA LYS A 115 -12.46 28.01 -5.17
C LYS A 115 -13.57 27.17 -5.83
N ARG A 116 -13.18 26.07 -6.47
CA ARG A 116 -14.04 24.90 -6.72
C ARG A 116 -13.15 23.70 -6.41
N GLU A 117 -13.48 22.95 -5.36
CA GLU A 117 -12.82 21.69 -5.03
C GLU A 117 -13.09 20.70 -6.17
N LYS A 118 -12.03 20.12 -6.74
CA LYS A 118 -12.20 19.04 -7.71
C LYS A 118 -12.69 17.80 -6.96
N LYS A 119 -13.71 17.13 -7.49
CA LYS A 119 -14.18 15.85 -6.95
C LYS A 119 -13.12 14.78 -7.20
N VAL A 120 -12.78 14.00 -6.17
CA VAL A 120 -11.83 12.89 -6.31
C VAL A 120 -12.36 11.88 -7.33
N PRO A 121 -11.52 11.44 -8.30
CA PRO A 121 -11.93 10.42 -9.25
C PRO A 121 -12.31 9.11 -8.55
N LYS A 122 -13.39 8.48 -9.00
CA LYS A 122 -13.92 7.24 -8.41
C LYS A 122 -12.97 6.04 -8.50
N TYR A 123 -11.98 6.11 -9.39
CA TYR A 123 -10.97 5.06 -9.57
C TYR A 123 -9.82 5.14 -8.56
N ILE A 124 -9.74 6.19 -7.75
CA ILE A 124 -8.74 6.29 -6.67
C ILE A 124 -9.26 5.51 -5.46
N LYS A 125 -9.10 4.19 -5.53
CA LYS A 125 -9.46 3.24 -4.48
C LYS A 125 -8.72 1.91 -4.68
N VAL A 126 -8.61 1.14 -3.60
CA VAL A 126 -8.17 -0.25 -3.60
C VAL A 126 -9.14 -1.09 -2.76
N GLU A 127 -9.41 -2.32 -3.19
CA GLU A 127 -10.40 -3.20 -2.52
C GLU A 127 -9.77 -4.50 -1.98
N ASN A 128 -8.81 -5.08 -2.70
CA ASN A 128 -8.21 -6.38 -2.36
C ASN A 128 -6.71 -6.28 -2.00
N LEU A 129 -6.28 -5.13 -1.47
CA LEU A 129 -4.87 -4.88 -1.14
C LEU A 129 -4.72 -4.46 0.32
N TRP A 130 -3.91 -5.21 1.05
CA TRP A 130 -3.43 -4.87 2.38
C TRP A 130 -1.95 -4.52 2.30
N LEU A 131 -1.51 -3.61 3.16
CA LEU A 131 -0.11 -3.24 3.31
C LEU A 131 0.34 -3.55 4.73
N LEU A 132 1.38 -4.37 4.86
CA LEU A 132 2.19 -4.50 6.07
C LEU A 132 3.37 -3.51 5.91
N PRO A 133 3.30 -2.33 6.54
CA PRO A 133 4.21 -1.22 6.28
C PRO A 133 5.55 -1.34 7.00
#